data_AF-A0AAD4LTW0-F1
#
_entry.id   AF-A0AAD4LTW0-F1
#
_cell.length_a   1.000
_cell.length_b   1.000
_cell.length_c   1.000
_cell.angle_alpha   90.00
_cell.angle_beta   90.00
_cell.angle_gamma   90.00
#
_symmetry.space_group_name_H-M   'P 1'
#
loop_
_entity.id
_entity.type
_entity.pdbx_description
1 polymer ?
#
loop_
_entity_poly.entity_id
_entity_poly.type
_entity_poly.pdbx_seq_one_letter_code
_entity_poly.pdbx_strand_id
1 'polypeptide(L)'
;MVNFHDPGVIAQDACAYVKLWHAVDGLFIWEFFTTLDYEWSVIVGRRPYRWTIWVYSLTRLSTLVAVVLNMLGFDSKTPLNCQVWAVFELIFAYLAFGAASLLIVLRIVAIWNRNRIAVAIAAGAWLTNIGFLIHG
;
A
#
# COMPACT_ATOMS: atom_id res chain seq x y z
N MET A 1 21.50 22.77 19.46
CA MET A 1 21.16 21.48 18.83
C MET A 1 19.98 20.92 19.60
N VAL A 2 18.91 20.48 18.93
CA VAL A 2 17.73 19.93 19.61
C VAL A 2 18.12 18.60 20.25
N ASN A 3 17.72 18.37 21.50
CA ASN A 3 18.03 17.14 22.21
C ASN A 3 16.92 16.12 21.96
N PHE A 4 17.14 15.19 21.03
CA PHE A 4 16.14 14.19 20.61
C PHE A 4 15.81 13.13 21.68
N HIS A 5 16.58 13.10 22.78
CA HIS A 5 16.31 12.24 23.94
C HIS A 5 15.48 12.92 25.04
N ASP A 6 15.14 14.20 24.88
CA ASP A 6 14.29 14.89 25.85
C ASP A 6 12.84 14.36 25.73
N PRO A 7 12.22 13.87 26.82
CA PRO A 7 10.86 13.30 26.77
C PRO A 7 9.81 14.29 26.26
N GLY A 8 10.02 15.60 26.41
CA GLY A 8 9.14 16.63 25.86
C GLY A 8 9.11 16.63 24.33
N VAL A 9 10.28 16.47 23.69
CA VAL A 9 10.41 16.44 22.23
C VAL A 9 9.80 15.16 21.66
N ILE A 10 10.06 14.02 22.28
CA ILE A 10 9.52 12.71 21.86
C ILE A 10 7.98 12.70 21.89
N ALA A 11 7.38 13.28 22.93
CA ALA A 11 5.93 13.37 23.04
C ALA A 11 5.31 14.29 21.97
N GLN A 12 5.97 15.41 21.67
CA GLN A 12 5.54 16.32 20.61
C GLN A 12 5.63 15.67 19.23
N ASP A 13 6.73 14.97 18.96
CA ASP A 13 6.96 14.27 17.69
C ASP A 13 5.97 13.11 17.50
N ALA A 14 5.68 12.34 18.56
CA ALA A 14 4.67 11.28 18.51
C ALA A 14 3.27 11.85 18.20
N CYS A 15 2.90 12.98 18.79
CA CYS A 15 1.62 13.64 18.51
C CYS A 15 1.55 14.15 17.06
N ALA A 16 2.64 14.74 16.55
CA ALA A 16 2.73 15.19 15.16
C ALA A 16 2.63 13.99 14.19
N TYR A 17 3.33 12.90 14.49
CA TYR A 17 3.32 11.67 13.70
C TYR A 17 1.91 11.08 13.57
N VAL A 18 1.20 10.88 14.70
CA VAL A 18 -0.17 10.33 14.68
C VAL A 18 -1.13 11.22 13.87
N LYS A 19 -1.02 12.54 14.00
CA LYS A 19 -1.85 13.49 13.22
C LYS A 19 -1.56 13.42 11.73
N LEU A 20 -0.29 13.31 11.35
CA LEU A 20 0.12 13.19 9.95
C LEU A 20 -0.41 11.90 9.33
N TRP A 21 -0.27 10.77 10.02
CA TRP A 21 -0.80 9.49 9.54
C TRP A 21 -2.32 9.51 9.38
N HIS A 22 -3.06 9.99 10.38
CA HIS A 22 -4.51 10.11 10.24
C HIS A 22 -4.95 11.03 9.09
N ALA A 23 -4.19 12.09 8.78
CA ALA A 23 -4.48 12.94 7.63
C ALA A 23 -4.26 12.22 6.30
N VAL A 24 -3.17 11.46 6.17
CA VAL A 24 -2.85 10.67 4.98
C VAL A 24 -3.84 9.52 4.81
N ASP A 25 -4.19 8.82 5.89
CA ASP A 25 -5.19 7.75 5.91
C ASP A 25 -6.56 8.26 5.48
N GLY A 26 -6.99 9.41 6.02
CA GLY A 26 -8.24 10.05 5.63
C GLY A 26 -8.27 10.42 4.14
N LEU A 27 -7.16 10.93 3.60
CA LEU A 27 -7.03 11.22 2.18
C LEU A 27 -7.12 9.95 1.33
N PHE A 28 -6.46 8.87 1.76
CA PHE A 28 -6.50 7.58 1.06
C PHE A 28 -7.92 6.98 1.05
N ILE A 29 -8.62 7.04 2.18
CA ILE A 29 -10.02 6.58 2.28
C ILE A 29 -10.93 7.43 1.38
N TRP A 30 -10.74 8.75 1.34
CA TRP A 30 -11.48 9.63 0.43
C TRP A 30 -11.25 9.27 -1.04
N GLU A 31 -9.99 9.10 -1.45
CA GLU A 31 -9.64 8.67 -2.80
C GLU A 31 -10.26 7.30 -3.11
N PHE A 32 -10.31 6.41 -2.12
CA PHE A 32 -10.94 5.12 -2.27
C PHE A 32 -12.45 5.26 -2.55
N PHE A 33 -13.21 5.99 -1.75
CA PHE A 33 -14.65 6.10 -2.00
C PHE A 33 -14.97 6.77 -3.35
N THR A 34 -14.22 7.80 -3.73
CA THR A 34 -14.44 8.51 -5.01
C THR A 34 -14.10 7.68 -6.25
N THR A 35 -13.22 6.68 -6.13
CA THR A 35 -12.83 5.79 -7.24
C THR A 35 -13.57 4.45 -7.25
N LEU A 36 -14.47 4.21 -6.28
CA LEU A 36 -15.22 2.95 -6.15
C LEU A 36 -16.22 2.74 -7.30
N ASP A 37 -16.82 3.82 -7.82
CA ASP A 37 -17.74 3.78 -8.97
C ASP A 37 -17.08 3.16 -10.22
N TYR A 38 -15.79 3.44 -10.42
CA TYR A 38 -15.04 2.89 -11.56
C TYR A 38 -14.90 1.37 -11.46
N GLU A 39 -14.55 0.84 -10.29
CA GLU A 39 -14.42 -0.62 -10.10
C GLU A 39 -15.77 -1.33 -10.15
N TRP A 40 -16.81 -0.73 -9.56
CA TRP A 40 -18.15 -1.28 -9.64
C TRP A 40 -18.62 -1.38 -11.10
N SER A 41 -18.32 -0.37 -11.92
CA SER A 41 -18.63 -0.40 -13.35
C SER A 41 -17.92 -1.52 -14.13
N VAL A 42 -16.73 -1.94 -13.68
CA VAL A 42 -15.95 -3.04 -14.24
C VAL A 42 -16.53 -4.39 -13.82
N ILE A 43 -16.90 -4.54 -12.54
CA ILE A 43 -17.53 -5.76 -12.00
C ILE A 43 -18.90 -6.02 -12.64
N VAL A 44 -19.69 -4.95 -12.85
CA VAL A 44 -21.00 -5.01 -13.53
C VAL A 44 -20.88 -5.37 -15.03
N GLY A 45 -19.66 -5.50 -15.56
CA GLY A 45 -19.44 -6.00 -16.92
C GLY A 45 -19.65 -4.95 -18.02
N ARG A 46 -19.67 -3.65 -17.68
CA ARG A 46 -19.74 -2.57 -18.68
C ARG A 46 -18.43 -2.39 -19.46
N ARG A 47 -17.34 -3.06 -19.07
CA ARG A 47 -16.01 -2.98 -19.70
C ARG A 47 -15.43 -4.37 -19.96
N PRO A 48 -14.54 -4.53 -20.97
CA PRO A 48 -13.94 -5.82 -21.30
C PRO A 48 -13.13 -6.37 -20.11
N TYR A 49 -13.44 -7.60 -19.73
CA TYR A 49 -12.78 -8.30 -18.63
C TYR A 49 -11.29 -8.52 -18.94
N ARG A 50 -10.42 -8.01 -18.07
CA ARG A 50 -8.97 -8.24 -18.13
C ARG A 50 -8.50 -8.78 -16.79
N TRP A 51 -7.73 -9.86 -16.78
CA TRP A 51 -7.15 -10.44 -15.56
C TRP A 51 -6.37 -9.42 -14.71
N THR A 52 -5.80 -8.40 -15.34
CA THR A 52 -5.06 -7.32 -14.67
C THR A 52 -5.89 -6.52 -13.66
N ILE A 53 -7.22 -6.53 -13.77
CA ILE A 53 -8.11 -5.89 -12.79
C ILE A 53 -8.02 -6.55 -11.42
N TRP A 54 -7.84 -7.88 -11.35
CA TRP A 54 -7.68 -8.56 -10.06
C TRP A 54 -6.44 -8.11 -9.30
N VAL A 55 -5.33 -7.90 -10.01
CA VAL A 55 -4.10 -7.36 -9.42
C VAL A 55 -4.33 -5.93 -8.92
N TYR A 56 -5.08 -5.13 -9.68
CA TYR A 56 -5.42 -3.77 -9.30
C TYR A 56 -6.30 -3.72 -8.05
N SER A 57 -7.39 -4.49 -8.02
CA SER A 57 -8.27 -4.54 -6.86
C SER A 57 -7.56 -5.16 -5.64
N LEU A 58 -6.67 -6.13 -5.83
CA LEU A 58 -5.87 -6.69 -4.75
C LEU A 58 -4.98 -5.64 -4.10
N THR A 59 -4.22 -4.86 -4.90
CA THR A 59 -3.39 -3.75 -4.38
C THR A 59 -4.22 -2.79 -3.56
N ARG A 60 -5.42 -2.45 -4.05
CA ARG A 60 -6.26 -1.41 -3.47
C ARG A 60 -6.97 -1.87 -2.20
N LEU A 61 -7.38 -3.14 -2.15
CA LEU A 61 -7.93 -3.75 -0.95
C LEU A 61 -6.85 -3.97 0.11
N SER A 62 -5.64 -4.39 -0.27
CA SER A 62 -4.56 -4.57 0.69
C SER A 62 -4.07 -3.26 1.31
N THR A 63 -4.01 -2.16 0.53
CA THR A 63 -3.73 -0.83 1.09
C THR A 63 -4.85 -0.35 2.01
N LEU A 64 -6.13 -0.58 1.67
CA LEU A 64 -7.24 -0.22 2.55
C LEU A 64 -7.17 -0.99 3.88
N VAL A 65 -6.88 -2.29 3.84
CA VAL A 65 -6.70 -3.10 5.06
C VAL A 65 -5.54 -2.57 5.89
N ALA A 66 -4.40 -2.22 5.27
CA ALA A 66 -3.26 -1.65 5.97
C ALA A 66 -3.61 -0.31 6.66
N VAL A 67 -4.32 0.59 5.97
CA VAL A 67 -4.78 1.88 6.53
C VAL A 67 -5.73 1.67 7.71
N VAL A 68 -6.67 0.72 7.61
CA VAL A 68 -7.58 0.41 8.72
C VAL A 68 -6.82 -0.17 9.92
N LEU A 69 -5.85 -1.06 9.69
CA LEU A 69 -5.01 -1.61 10.75
C LEU A 69 -4.16 -0.53 11.43
N ASN A 70 -3.66 0.44 10.66
CA ASN A 70 -2.89 1.57 11.18
C ASN A 70 -3.75 2.45 12.10
N MET A 71 -4.96 2.83 11.66
CA MET A 71 -5.90 3.60 12.49
C MET A 71 -6.29 2.86 13.77
N LEU A 72 -6.56 1.55 13.70
CA LEU A 72 -6.86 0.73 14.87
C LEU A 72 -5.68 0.62 15.83
N GLY A 73 -4.45 0.62 15.32
CA GLY A 73 -3.23 0.58 16.12
C GLY A 73 -3.08 1.83 16.99
N PHE A 74 -3.39 3.00 16.45
CA PHE A 74 -3.26 4.28 17.17
C PHE A 74 -4.43 4.61 18.10
N ASP A 75 -5.65 4.17 17.79
CA ASP A 75 -6.86 4.47 18.57
C ASP A 75 -7.22 3.39 19.61
N SER A 76 -6.54 2.24 19.60
CA SER A 76 -6.85 1.15 20.52
C SER A 76 -6.58 1.51 21.98
N LYS A 77 -7.64 1.46 22.80
CA LYS A 77 -7.56 1.54 24.27
C LYS A 77 -7.39 0.18 24.95
N THR A 78 -7.41 -0.90 24.18
CA THR A 78 -7.23 -2.27 24.68
C THR A 78 -5.77 -2.72 24.51
N PRO A 79 -5.28 -3.62 25.38
CA PRO A 79 -3.92 -4.13 25.26
C PRO A 79 -3.77 -4.97 23.99
N LEU A 80 -3.17 -4.39 22.95
CA LEU A 80 -2.78 -5.08 21.74
C LEU A 80 -1.34 -5.57 21.86
N ASN A 81 -1.07 -6.77 21.32
CA ASN A 81 0.29 -7.24 21.15
C ASN A 81 0.94 -6.47 19.99
N CYS A 82 1.77 -5.47 20.31
CA CYS A 82 2.42 -4.60 19.31
C CYS A 82 3.17 -5.39 18.23
N GLN A 83 3.77 -6.53 18.58
CA GLN A 83 4.46 -7.40 17.64
C GLN A 83 3.51 -8.01 16.60
N VAL A 84 2.33 -8.46 17.04
CA VAL A 84 1.35 -9.11 16.15
C VAL A 84 0.75 -8.07 15.21
N TRP A 85 0.38 -6.91 15.75
CA TRP A 85 -0.13 -5.79 14.97
C TRP A 85 0.87 -5.34 13.89
N ALA A 86 2.14 -5.11 14.27
CA ALA A 86 3.18 -4.70 13.34
C ALA A 86 3.42 -5.73 12.22
N VAL A 87 3.39 -7.03 12.55
CA VAL A 87 3.54 -8.09 11.53
C VAL A 87 2.36 -8.10 10.55
N PHE A 88 1.12 -7.95 11.04
CA PHE A 88 -0.04 -7.89 10.17
C PHE A 88 0.01 -6.67 9.25
N GLU A 89 0.29 -5.48 9.80
CA GLU A 89 0.43 -4.26 9.01
C GLU A 89 1.52 -4.40 7.94
N LEU A 90 2.68 -4.97 8.31
CA LEU A 90 3.79 -5.20 7.40
C LEU A 90 3.41 -6.14 6.24
N ILE A 91 2.72 -7.26 6.54
CA ILE A 91 2.29 -8.23 5.53
C ILE A 91 1.37 -7.55 4.50
N PHE A 92 0.36 -6.80 4.96
CA PHE A 92 -0.58 -6.15 4.06
C PHE A 92 0.08 -5.03 3.24
N ALA A 93 0.96 -4.24 3.86
CA ALA A 93 1.73 -3.21 3.17
C ALA A 93 2.61 -3.82 2.07
N TYR A 94 3.38 -4.86 2.39
CA TYR A 94 4.25 -5.57 1.46
C TYR A 94 3.47 -6.22 0.30
N LEU A 95 2.29 -6.78 0.58
CA LEU A 95 1.41 -7.33 -0.45
C LEU A 95 0.92 -6.23 -1.40
N ALA A 96 0.54 -5.06 -0.86
CA ALA A 96 0.18 -3.88 -1.65
C ALA A 96 1.33 -3.40 -2.54
N PHE A 97 2.55 -3.25 -1.99
CA PHE A 97 3.73 -2.84 -2.75
C PHE A 97 4.10 -3.85 -3.85
N GLY A 98 4.04 -5.14 -3.57
CA GLY A 98 4.32 -6.21 -4.55
C GLY A 98 3.30 -6.22 -5.70
N ALA A 99 2.02 -6.01 -5.39
CA ALA A 99 0.98 -5.94 -6.41
C ALA A 99 1.03 -4.63 -7.21
N ALA A 100 1.33 -3.49 -6.58
CA ALA A 100 1.50 -2.20 -7.24
C ALA A 100 2.66 -2.20 -8.24
N SER A 101 3.80 -2.78 -7.84
CA SER A 101 4.96 -2.92 -8.73
C SER A 101 4.65 -3.83 -9.93
N LEU A 102 3.90 -4.92 -9.72
CA LEU A 102 3.44 -5.78 -10.81
C LEU A 102 2.54 -5.03 -11.81
N LEU A 103 1.66 -4.14 -11.35
CA LEU A 103 0.81 -3.31 -12.24
C LEU A 103 1.63 -2.39 -13.12
N ILE A 104 2.72 -1.82 -12.60
CA ILE A 104 3.64 -0.98 -13.39
C ILE A 104 4.29 -1.80 -14.50
N VAL A 105 4.79 -3.01 -14.17
CA VAL A 105 5.37 -3.93 -15.17
C VAL A 105 4.37 -4.26 -16.26
N LEU A 106 3.13 -4.59 -15.90
CA LEU A 106 2.06 -4.89 -16.86
C LEU A 106 1.75 -3.70 -17.78
N ARG A 107 1.76 -2.47 -17.26
CA ARG A 107 1.60 -1.25 -18.06
C ARG A 107 2.77 -1.05 -19.03
N ILE A 108 4.01 -1.29 -18.58
CA ILE A 108 5.20 -1.19 -19.44
C ILE A 108 5.11 -2.19 -20.59
N VAL A 109 4.71 -3.44 -20.31
CA VAL A 109 4.54 -4.49 -21.34
C VAL A 109 3.52 -4.07 -22.40
N ALA A 110 2.41 -3.45 -21.98
CA ALA A 110 1.36 -2.99 -22.87
C ALA A 110 1.80 -1.80 -23.75
N ILE A 111 2.53 -0.83 -23.19
CA ILE A 111 3.02 0.35 -23.93
C ILE A 111 4.07 -0.04 -24.97
N TRP A 112 5.01 -0.90 -24.59
CA TRP A 112 6.14 -1.27 -25.45
C TRP A 112 5.86 -2.42 -26.41
N ASN A 113 4.58 -2.79 -26.61
CA ASN A 113 4.15 -3.89 -27.48
C ASN A 113 5.02 -5.15 -27.32
N ARG A 114 5.33 -5.52 -26.06
CA ARG A 114 6.16 -6.68 -25.68
C ARG A 114 7.62 -6.63 -26.19
N ASN A 115 8.22 -5.45 -26.34
CA ASN A 115 9.66 -5.33 -26.58
C ASN A 115 10.46 -6.00 -25.44
N ARG A 116 11.22 -7.05 -25.77
CA ARG A 116 11.84 -7.94 -24.77
C ARG A 116 12.80 -7.20 -23.83
N ILE A 117 13.47 -6.15 -24.29
CA ILE A 117 14.43 -5.40 -23.47
C ILE A 117 13.72 -4.63 -22.36
N ALA A 118 12.66 -3.88 -22.72
CA ALA A 118 11.87 -3.12 -21.75
C ALA A 118 11.19 -4.04 -20.73
N VAL A 119 10.69 -5.19 -21.20
CA VAL A 119 10.08 -6.20 -20.32
C VAL A 119 11.12 -6.83 -19.38
N ALA A 120 12.32 -7.14 -19.87
CA ALA A 120 13.38 -7.71 -19.04
C ALA A 120 13.85 -6.75 -17.93
N ILE A 121 14.02 -5.46 -18.25
CA ILE A 121 14.38 -4.44 -17.26
C ILE A 121 13.28 -4.30 -16.19
N ALA A 122 12.02 -4.20 -16.62
CA ALA A 122 10.89 -4.06 -15.71
C ALA A 122 10.70 -5.30 -14.82
N ALA A 123 10.83 -6.50 -15.40
CA ALA A 123 10.75 -7.75 -14.64
C ALA A 123 11.93 -7.91 -13.67
N GLY A 124 13.14 -7.49 -14.07
CA GLY A 124 14.31 -7.47 -13.19
C GLY A 124 14.09 -6.55 -11.99
N ALA A 125 13.60 -5.33 -12.21
CA ALA A 125 13.28 -4.39 -11.14
C ALA A 125 12.21 -4.96 -10.17
N TRP A 126 11.20 -5.66 -10.70
CA TRP A 126 10.18 -6.32 -9.88
C TRP A 126 10.75 -7.47 -9.05
N LEU A 127 11.57 -8.33 -9.65
CA LEU A 127 12.23 -9.43 -8.93
C LEU A 127 13.16 -8.92 -7.82
N THR A 128 13.89 -7.83 -8.07
CA THR A 128 14.70 -7.16 -7.05
C THR A 128 13.83 -6.66 -5.90
N ASN A 129 12.70 -6.02 -6.19
CA ASN A 129 11.76 -5.55 -5.17
C ASN A 129 11.25 -6.71 -4.29
N ILE A 130 10.82 -7.82 -4.91
CA ILE A 130 10.39 -9.03 -4.19
C ILE A 130 11.53 -9.64 -3.38
N GLY A 131 12.75 -9.65 -3.92
CA GLY A 131 13.94 -10.18 -3.25
C GLY A 131 14.27 -9.42 -1.96
N PHE A 132 14.21 -8.09 -2.02
CA PHE A 132 14.34 -7.23 -0.83
C PHE A 132 13.20 -7.43 0.16
N LEU A 133 11.97 -7.61 -0.33
CA LEU A 133 10.79 -7.83 0.51
C LEU A 133 10.88 -9.11 1.36
N ILE A 134 11.54 -10.16 0.85
CA ILE A 134 11.67 -11.45 1.53
C ILE A 134 12.80 -11.43 2.59
N HIS A 135 13.81 -10.60 2.40
CA HIS A 135 14.97 -10.50 3.30
C HIS A 135 14.91 -9.32 4.29
N GLY A 136 13.94 -8.42 4.12
CA GLY A 136 13.75 -7.22 4.94
C GLY A 136 12.86 -7.43 6.16
#